data_AF-A0A936GH36-F1
#
_entry.id   AF-A0A936GH36-F1
#
_cell.length_a   1.000
_cell.length_b   1.000
_cell.length_c   1.000
_cell.angle_alpha   90.00
_cell.angle_beta   90.00
_cell.angle_gamma   90.00
#
_symmetry.space_group_name_H-M   'P 1'
#
loop_
_entity.id
_entity.type
_entity.pdbx_description
1 polymer ?
#
loop_
_entity_poly.entity_id
_entity_poly.type
_entity_poly.pdbx_seq_one_letter_code
_entity_poly.pdbx_strand_id
1 'polypeptide(L)' 'MDLRQVGNLLWYTDKLTDKGEPAEAWDGLYGNEPLTAGAYFYKCEAKYRGNPWKGKKKANGRYTKMGSVYIVR' A
#
# COMPACT_ATOMS: atom_id res chain seq x y z
N MET A 1 -14.36 0.07 -10.90
CA MET A 1 -13.94 1.22 -10.06
C MET A 1 -12.67 1.75 -10.69
N ASP A 2 -12.75 2.95 -11.27
CA ASP A 2 -11.70 3.56 -12.10
C ASP A 2 -10.46 3.94 -11.25
N LEU A 3 -9.26 3.62 -11.74
CA LEU A 3 -7.97 3.91 -11.07
C LEU A 3 -7.58 5.41 -11.17
N ARG A 4 -8.36 6.23 -11.89
CA ARG A 4 -8.03 7.62 -12.24
C ARG A 4 -8.18 8.68 -11.13
N GLN A 5 -8.44 8.33 -9.87
CA GLN A 5 -8.78 9.37 -8.87
C GLN A 5 -7.99 9.33 -7.54
N VAL A 6 -6.80 8.73 -7.51
CA VAL A 6 -5.99 8.64 -6.26
C VAL A 6 -4.51 9.05 -6.38
N GLY A 7 -4.03 9.42 -7.58
CA GLY A 7 -2.67 9.91 -7.80
C GLY A 7 -1.83 9.04 -8.75
N ASN A 8 -0.52 9.26 -8.76
CA ASN A 8 0.44 8.51 -9.57
C ASN A 8 1.01 7.32 -8.77
N LEU A 9 1.25 6.19 -9.45
CA LEU A 9 1.93 5.05 -8.85
C LEU A 9 3.42 5.37 -8.66
N LEU A 10 3.89 5.38 -7.42
CA LEU A 10 5.29 5.67 -7.09
C LEU A 10 6.12 4.38 -6.93
N TRP A 11 5.53 3.35 -6.34
CA TRP A 11 6.19 2.08 -6.07
C TRP A 11 5.17 0.94 -5.95
N TYR A 12 5.57 -0.28 -6.29
CA TYR A 12 4.77 -1.49 -6.21
C TYR A 12 5.63 -2.73 -6.01
N THR A 13 5.11 -3.70 -5.25
CA THR A 13 5.61 -5.09 -5.22
C THR A 13 4.44 -6.06 -4.99
N ASP A 14 4.58 -7.26 -5.53
CA ASP A 14 3.78 -8.45 -5.21
C ASP A 14 4.64 -9.59 -4.66
N LYS A 15 5.95 -9.35 -4.45
CA LYS A 15 6.86 -10.38 -3.97
C LYS A 15 6.58 -10.68 -2.50
N LEU A 16 6.50 -11.97 -2.20
CA LEU A 16 6.28 -12.48 -0.85
C LEU A 16 7.47 -13.35 -0.42
N THR A 17 7.74 -13.36 0.88
CA THR A 17 8.62 -14.35 1.51
C THR A 17 7.94 -15.71 1.51
N ASP A 18 8.68 -16.78 1.84
CA ASP A 18 8.11 -18.14 1.98
C ASP A 18 7.00 -18.22 3.05
N LYS A 19 6.91 -17.23 3.93
CA LYS A 19 5.86 -17.12 4.97
C LYS A 19 4.63 -16.34 4.50
N GLY A 20 4.63 -15.82 3.28
CA GLY A 20 3.52 -15.03 2.71
C GLY A 20 3.50 -13.57 3.17
N GLU A 21 4.61 -13.05 3.69
CA GLU A 21 4.79 -11.65 4.08
C GLU A 21 5.40 -10.86 2.91
N PRO A 22 5.18 -9.54 2.78
CA PRO A 22 5.86 -8.73 1.76
C PRO A 22 7.39 -8.90 1.86
N ALA A 23 8.03 -9.25 0.74
CA ALA A 23 9.48 -9.42 0.66
C ALA A 23 10.23 -8.09 0.44
N GLU A 24 9.51 -7.07 -0.01
CA GLU A 24 10.06 -5.75 -0.33
C GLU A 24 9.21 -4.66 0.31
N ALA A 25 9.83 -3.50 0.52
CA ALA A 25 9.18 -2.32 1.06
C ALA A 25 9.58 -1.08 0.27
N TRP A 26 8.74 -0.06 0.33
CA TRP A 26 9.06 1.25 -0.23
C TRP A 26 9.93 2.05 0.74
N ASP A 27 10.99 2.66 0.22
CA ASP A 27 11.99 3.41 0.97
C ASP A 27 11.79 4.94 0.92
N GLY A 28 10.72 5.41 0.25
CA GLY A 28 10.45 6.84 0.09
C GLY A 28 11.14 7.48 -1.12
N LEU A 29 11.76 6.68 -1.99
CA LEU A 29 12.32 7.14 -3.27
C LEU A 29 11.32 6.94 -4.41
N TYR A 30 11.46 7.76 -5.45
CA TYR A 30 10.90 7.47 -6.76
C TYR A 30 12.04 7.45 -7.78
N GLY A 31 12.35 6.26 -8.30
CA GLY A 31 13.64 6.02 -8.93
C GLY A 31 14.76 6.20 -7.90
N ASN A 32 15.73 7.07 -8.19
CA ASN A 32 16.82 7.40 -7.28
C ASN A 32 16.63 8.75 -6.56
N GLU A 33 15.45 9.36 -6.68
CA GLU A 33 15.18 10.68 -6.10
C GLU A 33 14.33 10.58 -4.82
N PRO A 34 14.75 11.25 -3.74
CA PRO A 34 13.98 11.29 -2.50
C PRO A 34 12.72 12.15 -2.65
N LEU A 35 11.55 11.56 -2.39
CA LEU A 35 10.27 12.27 -2.50
C LEU A 35 10.03 13.21 -1.32
N THR A 36 9.32 14.32 -1.49
CA THR A 36 9.15 15.33 -0.43
C THR A 36 8.48 14.80 0.85
N ALA A 37 8.76 15.43 1.99
CA ALA A 37 8.05 15.14 3.22
C ALA A 37 6.55 15.46 3.05
N GLY A 38 5.68 14.60 3.58
CA GLY A 38 4.25 14.73 3.36
C GLY A 38 3.47 13.43 3.46
N ALA A 39 2.17 13.52 3.14
CA ALA A 39 1.24 12.40 3.15
C ALA A 39 1.15 11.74 1.77
N TYR A 40 1.36 10.43 1.74
CA TYR A 40 1.19 9.55 0.60
C TYR A 40 0.13 8.50 0.93
N PHE A 41 -0.35 7.79 -0.09
CA PHE A 41 -1.34 6.73 0.10
C PHE A 41 -0.76 5.38 -0.30
N TYR A 42 -1.04 4.35 0.48
CA TYR A 42 -0.83 2.97 0.07
C TYR A 42 -2.17 2.28 -0.22
N LYS A 43 -2.13 1.27 -1.09
CA LYS A 43 -3.22 0.32 -1.30
C LYS A 43 -2.63 -1.08 -1.28
N CYS A 44 -3.26 -2.00 -0.54
CA CYS A 44 -2.86 -3.40 -0.46
C CYS A 44 -4.02 -4.31 -0.87
N GLU A 45 -3.72 -5.29 -1.72
CA GLU A 45 -4.64 -6.35 -2.11
C GLU A 45 -4.01 -7.70 -1.76
N ALA A 46 -4.74 -8.56 -1.06
CA ALA A 46 -4.25 -9.86 -0.63
C ALA A 46 -5.36 -10.92 -0.73
N LYS A 47 -4.97 -12.18 -0.80
CA LYS A 47 -5.87 -13.34 -0.72
C LYS A 47 -5.33 -14.32 0.32
N TYR A 48 -6.21 -14.85 1.15
CA TYR A 48 -5.90 -15.91 2.11
C TYR A 48 -6.70 -17.16 1.75
N ARG A 49 -6.00 -18.25 1.38
CA ARG A 49 -6.61 -19.53 0.94
C ARG A 49 -7.71 -19.31 -0.11
N GLY A 50 -7.43 -18.50 -1.12
CA GLY A 50 -8.37 -18.15 -2.20
C GLY A 50 -9.39 -17.05 -1.85
N ASN A 51 -9.62 -16.76 -0.57
CA ASN A 51 -10.55 -15.71 -0.16
C ASN A 51 -9.89 -14.33 -0.20
N PRO A 52 -10.52 -13.32 -0.82
CA PRO A 52 -9.97 -11.98 -0.84
C PRO A 52 -9.95 -11.38 0.57
N TRP A 53 -8.82 -10.80 0.97
CA TRP A 53 -8.75 -9.99 2.17
C TRP A 53 -9.60 -8.73 2.00
N LYS A 54 -10.50 -8.49 2.96
CA LYS A 54 -11.43 -7.35 2.92
C LYS A 54 -10.74 -6.02 3.21
N GLY A 55 -9.53 -6.05 3.75
CA GLY A 55 -8.81 -4.87 4.24
C GLY A 55 -8.81 -4.79 5.77
N LYS A 56 -8.28 -3.70 6.31
CA LYS A 56 -8.30 -3.39 7.74
C LYS A 56 -9.68 -2.88 8.14
N LYS A 57 -10.26 -3.41 9.22
CA LYS A 57 -11.51 -2.91 9.80
C LYS A 57 -11.24 -1.57 10.50
N LYS A 58 -11.98 -0.52 10.13
CA LYS A 58 -11.97 0.79 10.79
C LYS A 58 -12.91 0.79 12.01
N ALA A 59 -12.78 1.79 12.87
CA ALA A 59 -13.63 1.98 14.05
C ALA A 59 -15.13 2.03 13.70
N ASN A 60 -15.50 2.59 12.55
CA ASN A 60 -16.88 2.64 12.06
C ASN A 60 -17.37 1.33 11.41
N GLY A 61 -16.64 0.22 11.57
CA GLY A 61 -17.01 -1.10 11.03
C GLY A 61 -16.74 -1.30 9.54
N ARG A 62 -16.40 -0.25 8.78
CA ARG A 62 -16.04 -0.36 7.36
C ARG A 62 -14.65 -0.97 7.20
N TYR A 63 -14.45 -1.73 6.13
CA TYR A 63 -13.13 -2.25 5.76
C TYR A 63 -12.45 -1.35 4.74
N THR A 64 -11.14 -1.13 4.86
CA THR A 64 -10.34 -0.39 3.88
C THR A 64 -9.10 -1.17 3.48
N LYS A 65 -8.80 -1.15 2.19
CA LYS A 65 -7.54 -1.66 1.62
C LYS A 65 -6.47 -0.58 1.48
N MET A 66 -6.81 0.65 1.85
CA MET A 66 -5.97 1.83 1.72
C MET A 66 -5.68 2.46 3.07
N GLY A 67 -4.54 3.13 3.16
CA GLY A 67 -4.17 3.99 4.28
C GLY A 67 -3.15 5.05 3.85
N SER A 68 -2.71 5.86 4.80
CA SER A 68 -1.66 6.86 4.57
C SER A 68 -0.29 6.36 5.00
N VAL A 69 0.73 6.84 4.30
CA VAL A 69 2.15 6.75 4.66
C VAL A 69 2.65 8.18 4.79
N TYR A 70 3.42 8.49 5.82
CA TYR A 70 4.01 9.82 5.99
C TYR A 70 5.52 9.72 5.87
N ILE A 71 6.09 10.52 4.95
CA ILE A 71 7.53 10.77 4.93
C ILE A 71 7.80 11.93 5.87
N VAL A 72 8.64 11.69 6.88
CA VAL A 72 9.16 12.69 7.82
C VAL A 72 10.67 12.79 7.59
N ARG A 73 11.20 14.01 7.61
CA ARG A 73 12.63 14.29 7.45
C ARG A 73 13.10 15.28 8.48
#